data_AF-A0A9X3CG73-F1
#
_entry.id   AF-A0A9X3CG73-F1
#
_cell.length_a   1.000
_cell.length_b   1.000
_cell.length_c   1.000
_cell.angle_alpha   90.00
_cell.angle_beta   90.00
_cell.angle_gamma   90.00
#
_symmetry.space_group_name_H-M   'P 1'
#
loop_
_entity.id
_entity.type
_entity.pdbx_description
1 polymer ?
#
loop_
_entity_poly.entity_id
_entity_poly.type
_entity_poly.pdbx_seq_one_letter_code
_entity_poly.pdbx_strand_id
1 'polypeptide(L)'
;MHTANPLQRSFTTAHTRKVIDLEIEMAEALIENDGTAFPDSTFEEGYIAALKFILNQSSSNVREEYEYMMDELNEKDESEAA
;
A
#
# COMPACT_ATOMS: atom_id res chain seq x y z
N MET A 1 -17.03 -33.93 13.33
CA MET A 1 -17.19 -32.47 13.51
C MET A 1 -16.45 -31.80 12.38
N HIS A 2 -17.15 -31.22 11.40
CA HIS A 2 -16.50 -30.36 10.41
C HIS A 2 -16.12 -29.06 11.12
N THR A 3 -14.82 -28.88 11.38
CA THR A 3 -14.29 -27.58 11.80
C THR A 3 -14.53 -26.60 10.66
N ALA A 4 -15.38 -25.59 10.89
CA ALA A 4 -15.60 -24.52 9.93
C ALA A 4 -14.24 -23.97 9.46
N ASN A 5 -14.07 -23.75 8.15
CA ASN A 5 -12.83 -23.22 7.61
C ASN A 5 -12.59 -21.84 8.26
N PRO A 6 -11.51 -21.65 9.05
CA PRO A 6 -11.26 -20.39 9.75
C PRO A 6 -11.09 -19.21 8.78
N LEU A 7 -10.79 -19.46 7.51
CA LEU A 7 -10.70 -18.45 6.45
C LEU A 7 -12.06 -18.02 5.87
N GLN A 8 -13.14 -18.77 6.12
CA GLN A 8 -14.50 -18.39 5.69
C GLN A 8 -15.19 -17.41 6.63
N ARG A 9 -14.54 -17.03 7.74
CA ARG A 9 -15.09 -16.06 8.67
C ARG A 9 -14.84 -14.65 8.14
N SER A 10 -15.92 -13.88 7.99
CA SER A 10 -15.81 -12.43 7.75
C SER A 10 -14.95 -11.80 8.84
N PHE A 11 -13.97 -11.01 8.45
CA PHE A 11 -13.17 -10.21 9.37
C PHE A 11 -13.52 -8.74 9.20
N THR A 12 -13.43 -7.99 10.30
CA THR A 12 -13.61 -6.54 10.31
C THR A 12 -12.23 -5.90 10.31
N THR A 13 -12.03 -4.93 9.42
CA THR A 13 -10.85 -4.05 9.42
C THR A 13 -11.18 -2.77 10.19
N ALA A 14 -10.17 -2.16 10.82
CA ALA A 14 -10.33 -0.86 11.46
C ALA A 14 -10.40 0.29 10.43
N HIS A 15 -9.98 0.05 9.19
CA HIS A 15 -9.96 1.05 8.14
C HIS A 15 -11.30 1.10 7.41
N THR A 16 -11.70 2.29 7.00
CA THR A 16 -12.82 2.43 6.07
C THR A 16 -12.42 1.93 4.69
N ARG A 17 -13.42 1.55 3.88
CA ARG A 17 -13.18 1.15 2.49
C ARG A 17 -12.37 2.20 1.72
N LYS A 18 -12.67 3.49 1.90
CA LYS A 18 -11.96 4.60 1.26
C LYS A 18 -10.46 4.64 1.60
N VAL A 19 -10.09 4.34 2.84
CA VAL A 19 -8.68 4.32 3.25
C VAL A 19 -7.93 3.18 2.58
N ILE A 20 -8.59 2.03 2.41
CA ILE A 20 -8.01 0.87 1.72
C ILE A 20 -7.89 1.16 0.22
N ASP A 21 -8.90 1.76 -0.40
CA ASP A 21 -8.83 2.13 -1.83
C ASP A 21 -7.68 3.13 -2.08
N LEU A 22 -7.47 4.11 -1.19
CA LEU A 22 -6.33 5.03 -1.30
C LEU A 22 -4.97 4.31 -1.17
N GLU A 23 -4.84 3.34 -0.25
CA GLU A 23 -3.63 2.53 -0.12
C GLU A 23 -3.32 1.78 -1.41
N ILE A 24 -4.37 1.26 -2.08
CA ILE A 24 -4.25 0.57 -3.36
C ILE A 24 -3.79 1.55 -4.46
N GLU A 25 -4.41 2.73 -4.56
CA GLU A 25 -4.01 3.75 -5.54
C GLU A 25 -2.53 4.15 -5.38
N MET A 26 -2.07 4.34 -4.13
CA MET A 26 -0.66 4.65 -3.86
C MET A 26 0.27 3.50 -4.30
N ALA A 27 -0.09 2.25 -3.98
CA ALA A 27 0.71 1.09 -4.36
C ALA A 27 0.75 0.89 -5.88
N GLU A 28 -0.37 1.11 -6.59
CA GLU A 28 -0.44 1.02 -8.05
C GLU A 28 0.46 2.06 -8.72
N ALA A 29 0.46 3.31 -8.22
CA ALA A 29 1.31 4.37 -8.74
C ALA A 29 2.81 4.07 -8.55
N LEU A 30 3.20 3.55 -7.38
CA LEU A 30 4.58 3.11 -7.14
C LEU A 30 4.98 1.95 -8.07
N ILE A 31 4.08 0.99 -8.32
CA ILE A 31 4.34 -0.11 -9.26
C ILE A 31 4.52 0.42 -10.69
N GLU A 32 3.73 1.41 -11.10
CA GLU A 32 3.86 2.03 -12.42
C GLU A 32 5.20 2.76 -12.58
N ASN A 33 5.67 3.43 -11.52
CA ASN A 33 6.93 4.17 -11.53
C ASN A 33 8.17 3.25 -11.41
N ASP A 34 8.18 2.35 -10.42
CA ASP A 34 9.38 1.59 -10.01
C ASP A 34 9.32 0.09 -10.37
N GLY A 35 8.22 -0.36 -10.99
CA GLY A 35 7.97 -1.77 -11.32
C GLY A 35 7.56 -2.63 -10.11
N THR A 36 7.63 -2.07 -8.91
CA THR A 36 7.22 -2.69 -7.64
C THR A 36 6.97 -1.59 -6.60
N ALA A 37 5.97 -1.77 -5.74
CA ALA A 37 5.80 -0.92 -4.55
C ALA A 37 6.79 -1.28 -3.42
N PHE A 38 7.65 -2.29 -3.65
CA PHE A 38 8.60 -2.83 -2.68
C PHE A 38 9.93 -3.16 -3.39
N PRO A 39 10.81 -2.17 -3.61
CA PRO A 39 12.09 -2.39 -4.28
C PRO A 39 13.11 -3.12 -3.39
N ASP A 40 13.09 -2.84 -2.08
CA ASP A 40 14.05 -3.37 -1.09
C ASP A 40 13.49 -4.51 -0.23
N SER A 41 12.37 -5.13 -0.63
CA SER A 41 11.69 -6.16 0.16
C SER A 41 11.24 -7.35 -0.69
N THR A 42 10.92 -8.47 -0.05
CA THR A 42 10.35 -9.64 -0.74
C THR A 42 8.85 -9.48 -0.95
N PHE A 43 8.30 -10.27 -1.87
CA PHE A 43 6.85 -10.36 -2.09
C PHE A 43 6.11 -10.73 -0.79
N GLU A 44 6.64 -11.68 -0.01
CA GLU A 44 6.04 -12.10 1.26
C GLU A 44 6.05 -10.97 2.31
N GLU A 45 7.11 -10.17 2.37
CA GLU A 45 7.20 -9.02 3.28
C GLU A 45 6.13 -7.98 2.95
N GLY A 46 5.91 -7.69 1.67
CA GLY A 46 4.85 -6.79 1.23
C GLY A 46 3.45 -7.31 1.55
N TYR A 47 3.22 -8.62 1.34
CA TYR A 47 1.95 -9.24 1.72
C TYR A 47 1.68 -9.18 3.22
N ILE A 48 2.71 -9.40 4.05
CA ILE A 48 2.61 -9.27 5.51
C ILE A 48 2.33 -7.82 5.91
N ALA A 49 2.98 -6.83 5.28
CA ALA A 49 2.76 -5.42 5.56
C ALA A 49 1.30 -5.01 5.27
N ALA A 50 0.76 -5.39 4.11
CA ALA A 50 -0.64 -5.12 3.75
C ALA A 50 -1.64 -5.72 4.75
N LEU A 51 -1.41 -6.96 5.21
CA LEU A 51 -2.25 -7.58 6.23
C LEU A 51 -2.16 -6.85 7.58
N LYS A 52 -0.96 -6.44 8.00
CA LYS A 52 -0.78 -5.67 9.24
C LYS A 52 -1.45 -4.32 9.16
N PHE A 53 -1.40 -3.64 8.01
CA PHE A 53 -2.13 -2.41 7.76
C PHE A 53 -3.64 -2.63 7.91
N ILE A 54 -4.23 -3.59 7.19
CA ILE A 54 -5.67 -3.89 7.26
C ILE A 54 -6.12 -4.23 8.69
N LEU A 55 -5.27 -4.87 9.48
CA LEU A 55 -5.52 -5.21 10.89
C LEU A 55 -5.18 -4.08 11.88
N ASN A 56 -4.77 -2.91 11.40
CA ASN A 56 -4.33 -1.76 12.21
C ASN A 56 -3.23 -2.13 13.22
N GLN A 57 -2.33 -3.01 12.81
CA GLN A 57 -1.13 -3.43 13.54
C GLN A 57 0.11 -2.66 13.08
N SER A 58 0.05 -2.02 11.92
CA SER A 58 1.12 -1.18 11.36
C SER A 58 0.49 -0.06 10.53
N SER A 59 1.21 1.04 10.36
CA SER A 59 0.85 2.10 9.44
C SER A 59 0.94 1.63 7.98
N SER A 60 0.44 2.48 7.07
CA SER A 60 0.68 2.33 5.63
C SER A 60 2.18 2.16 5.38
N ASN A 61 2.51 1.27 4.45
CA ASN A 61 3.88 1.00 4.03
C ASN A 61 4.21 1.52 2.63
N VAL A 62 3.27 2.17 1.96
CA VAL A 62 3.47 2.75 0.60
C VAL A 62 3.35 4.27 0.59
N ARG A 63 2.73 4.85 1.63
CA ARG A 63 2.45 6.28 1.68
C ARG A 63 3.69 7.16 1.67
N GLU A 64 4.74 6.82 2.42
CA GLU A 64 5.93 7.66 2.52
C GLU A 64 6.66 7.70 1.17
N GLU A 65 6.82 6.55 0.55
CA GLU A 65 7.41 6.38 -0.78
C GLU A 65 6.57 7.09 -1.85
N TYR A 66 5.24 6.99 -1.76
CA TYR A 66 4.34 7.68 -2.67
C TYR A 66 4.39 9.21 -2.51
N GLU A 67 4.40 9.73 -1.28
CA GLU A 67 4.53 11.16 -1.01
C GLU A 67 5.87 11.67 -1.55
N TYR A 68 6.97 10.94 -1.33
CA TYR A 68 8.29 11.26 -1.88
C TYR A 68 8.29 11.28 -3.43
N MET A 69 7.70 10.27 -4.07
CA MET A 69 7.57 10.22 -5.54
C MET A 69 6.78 11.41 -6.07
N MET A 70 5.69 11.82 -5.41
CA MET A 70 4.88 12.97 -5.82
C MET A 70 5.62 14.29 -5.66
N ASP A 71 6.42 14.44 -4.59
CA ASP A 71 7.27 15.61 -4.41
C ASP A 71 8.32 15.70 -5.53
N GLU A 72 8.97 14.59 -5.89
CA GLU A 72 9.93 14.55 -7.00
C GLU A 72 9.29 14.90 -8.36
N LEU A 73 8.05 14.46 -8.61
CA LEU A 73 7.33 14.76 -9.85
C LEU A 73 6.99 16.26 -9.93
N ASN A 74 6.54 16.86 -8.83
CA ASN A 74 6.26 18.29 -8.77
C ASN A 74 7.52 19.14 -9.00
N GLU A 75 8.65 18.76 -8.42
CA GLU A 75 9.92 19.49 -8.62
C GLU A 75 10.40 19.41 -10.08
N LYS A 76 10.23 18.27 -10.75
CA LYS A 76 10.57 18.10 -12.17
C LYS A 76 9.72 19.00 -13.06
N ASP A 77 8.40 19.04 -12.83
CA ASP A 77 7.47 19.87 -13.60
C ASP A 77 7.79 21.37 -13.46
N GLU A 78 8.16 21.84 -12.27
CA GLU A 78 8.58 23.24 -12.05
C GLU A 78 9.91 23.58 -12.74
N SER A 79 10.83 22.62 -12.82
CA SER A 79 12.14 22.81 -13.46
C SER A 79 12.08 22.83 -14.99
N GLU A 80 11.13 22.13 -15.60
CA GLU A 80 10.95 22.10 -17.06
C GLU A 80 10.12 23.28 -17.59
N ALA A 81 9.37 23.96 -16.71
CA ALA A 81 8.56 25.13 -17.04
C ALA A 81 9.31 26.48 -16.95
N ALA A 82 10.57 26.48 -16.47
CA ALA A 82 11.41 27.67 -16.27
C ALA A 82 12.46 27.87 -17.38
#